data_AF-A0A9X2HE84-F1
#
_entry.id   AF-A0A9X2HE84-F1
#
_cell.length_a   1.000
_cell.length_b   1.000
_cell.length_c   1.000
_cell.angle_alpha   90.00
_cell.angle_beta   90.00
_cell.angle_gamma   90.00
#
_symmetry.space_group_name_H-M   'P 1'
#
loop_
_entity.id
_entity.type
_entity.pdbx_description
1 polymer ?
#
loop_
_entity_poly.entity_id
_entity_poly.type
_entity_poly.pdbx_seq_one_letter_code
_entity_poly.pdbx_strand_id
1 'polypeptide(L)'
;MRTLYHSGPIRTMVDLDDAPECVVVEDGRIAFVGDRAAAPAPTGPDDVEVDLAGRTLMPAFIDPHGHFLVYGQFAAPVDLSGAQCVDDVVRLLSERLAAREDPADAPLVGVNYDHNFLRERRHPNRDDLDRVSTVTPVVVMHASVHLGAGNSVMVERAGLTEDTPDPEGGRFGRRPGGTVPDGYVEEFSAIAAFSAALSGGESSMQLVPGADPDPVAAVERAQAEYLRQGITTVQEGAASPEGVRDLIEAGRRGQLALDVVAYPVVNHGGPECAAEHPEHAAGYVDHVRIGGYKMILDGSPQGRSAWLSRPYEEEDGGAGAAADATGGAGRDAGDGTGRDAAHPVGADAAGGAGRRRAPGRSTPPGPRVSRTATAATPRCPTTRSSGGCGSPPPSRAR
;
A
#
# COMPACT_ATOMS: atom_id res chain seq x y z
N MET A 1 -18.78 30.40 1.38
CA MET A 1 -18.97 30.25 2.85
C MET A 1 -17.61 30.44 3.52
N ARG A 2 -17.49 31.28 4.56
CA ARG A 2 -16.23 31.43 5.30
C ARG A 2 -16.26 30.75 6.65
N THR A 3 -15.12 30.18 7.06
CA THR A 3 -14.92 29.64 8.40
C THR A 3 -13.66 30.22 9.01
N LEU A 4 -13.78 30.88 10.15
CA LEU A 4 -12.68 31.43 10.93
C LEU A 4 -12.37 30.52 12.12
N TYR A 5 -11.15 30.01 12.20
CA TYR A 5 -10.63 29.25 13.34
C TYR A 5 -9.70 30.11 14.19
N HIS A 6 -9.88 30.17 15.51
CA HIS A 6 -9.09 31.02 16.41
C HIS A 6 -9.03 30.47 17.85
N SER A 7 -8.36 31.19 18.76
CA SER A 7 -8.32 30.88 20.21
C SER A 7 -7.65 29.55 20.58
N GLY A 8 -6.70 29.08 19.79
CA GLY A 8 -5.86 27.91 20.09
C GLY A 8 -4.55 27.96 19.32
N PRO A 9 -3.55 27.12 19.67
CA PRO A 9 -2.30 27.05 18.91
C PRO A 9 -2.56 26.63 17.46
N ILE A 10 -1.98 27.34 16.50
CA ILE A 10 -2.08 27.00 15.08
C ILE A 10 -0.67 26.73 14.55
N ARG A 11 -0.49 25.58 13.89
CA ARG A 11 0.78 25.17 13.29
C ARG A 11 0.60 25.06 11.79
N THR A 12 1.26 25.91 11.01
CA THR A 12 1.16 25.90 9.54
C THR A 12 2.11 24.89 8.89
N MET A 13 3.16 24.49 9.62
CA MET A 13 4.30 23.69 9.13
C MET A 13 5.11 24.38 8.02
N VAL A 14 4.95 25.71 7.83
CA VAL A 14 5.82 26.53 6.96
C VAL A 14 7.16 26.79 7.66
N ASP A 15 7.10 27.15 8.95
CA ASP A 15 8.23 27.27 9.86
C ASP A 15 7.83 26.64 11.22
N LEU A 16 8.81 26.14 11.97
CA LEU A 16 8.59 25.54 13.30
C LEU A 16 8.20 26.60 14.34
N ASP A 17 8.66 27.84 14.15
CA ASP A 17 8.37 28.97 15.04
C ASP A 17 7.10 29.74 14.65
N ASP A 18 6.44 29.35 13.54
CA ASP A 18 5.20 30.00 13.10
C ASP A 18 4.07 29.78 14.14
N ALA A 19 3.39 30.87 14.48
CA ALA A 19 2.38 30.93 15.53
C ALA A 19 1.26 31.94 15.19
N PRO A 20 0.56 31.76 14.05
CA PRO A 20 -0.57 32.61 13.71
C PRO A 20 -1.70 32.45 14.72
N GLU A 21 -2.45 33.53 14.94
CA GLU A 21 -3.57 33.54 15.89
C GLU A 21 -4.87 32.96 15.29
N CYS A 22 -4.99 32.96 13.96
CA CYS A 22 -6.17 32.46 13.27
C CYS A 22 -5.91 31.95 11.84
N VAL A 23 -6.87 31.17 11.34
CA VAL A 23 -6.98 30.74 9.94
C VAL A 23 -8.38 31.04 9.43
N VAL A 24 -8.49 31.66 8.25
CA VAL A 24 -9.76 31.79 7.53
C VAL A 24 -9.76 30.86 6.34
N VAL A 25 -10.79 30.03 6.26
CA VAL A 25 -11.08 29.16 5.13
C VAL A 25 -12.25 29.75 4.35
N GLU A 26 -12.12 29.86 3.04
CA GLU A 26 -13.19 30.25 2.12
C GLU A 26 -13.27 29.21 1.01
N ASP A 27 -14.45 28.63 0.84
CA ASP A 27 -14.75 27.64 -0.20
C ASP A 27 -13.72 26.50 -0.27
N GLY A 28 -13.38 25.96 0.91
CA GLY A 28 -12.47 24.83 1.08
C GLY A 28 -10.98 25.19 0.94
N ARG A 29 -10.63 26.47 0.77
CA ARG A 29 -9.24 26.93 0.65
C ARG A 29 -8.88 27.90 1.76
N ILE A 30 -7.64 27.87 2.20
CA ILE A 30 -7.11 28.83 3.15
C ILE A 30 -7.04 30.20 2.45
N ALA A 31 -7.82 31.16 2.92
CA ALA A 31 -7.89 32.53 2.43
C ALA A 31 -6.99 33.49 3.23
N PHE A 32 -6.79 33.21 4.52
CA PHE A 32 -5.95 34.02 5.41
C PHE A 32 -5.34 33.16 6.52
N VAL A 33 -4.09 33.47 6.90
CA VAL A 33 -3.41 32.93 8.08
C VAL A 33 -2.58 34.06 8.70
N GLY A 34 -2.72 34.29 10.00
CA GLY A 34 -1.97 35.34 10.68
C GLY A 34 -2.68 35.87 11.92
N ASP A 35 -2.45 37.15 12.22
CA ASP A 35 -3.00 37.84 13.39
C ASP A 35 -4.53 37.96 13.31
N ARG A 36 -5.22 37.73 14.43
CA ARG A 36 -6.69 37.76 14.51
C ARG A 36 -7.25 39.13 14.17
N ALA A 37 -6.50 40.20 14.47
CA ALA A 37 -6.89 41.58 14.20
C ALA A 37 -6.88 41.93 12.70
N ALA A 38 -6.07 41.25 11.90
CA ALA A 38 -5.98 41.44 10.45
C ALA A 38 -6.91 40.50 9.67
N ALA A 39 -7.53 39.53 10.34
CA ALA A 39 -8.39 38.54 9.70
C ALA A 39 -9.72 39.16 9.22
N PRO A 40 -10.18 38.83 8.00
CA PRO A 40 -11.51 39.21 7.56
C PRO A 40 -12.57 38.58 8.47
N ALA A 41 -13.49 39.41 8.97
CA ALA A 41 -14.56 38.94 9.86
C ALA A 41 -15.58 38.08 9.08
N PRO A 42 -16.10 36.99 9.69
CA PRO A 42 -17.23 36.25 9.15
C PRO A 42 -18.50 37.09 9.30
N THR A 43 -18.95 37.73 8.22
CA THR A 43 -20.14 38.63 8.24
C THR A 43 -21.29 38.13 7.38
N GLY A 44 -21.08 37.05 6.61
CA GLY A 44 -22.12 36.40 5.81
C GLY A 44 -23.08 35.57 6.67
N PRO A 45 -24.32 35.35 6.19
CA PRO A 45 -25.32 34.56 6.93
C PRO A 45 -24.92 33.09 7.14
N ASP A 46 -24.05 32.56 6.27
CA ASP A 46 -23.53 31.19 6.33
C ASP A 46 -22.11 31.12 6.90
N ASP A 47 -21.50 32.27 7.26
CA ASP A 47 -20.14 32.27 7.78
C ASP A 47 -20.10 31.72 9.22
N VAL A 48 -19.03 30.99 9.55
CA VAL A 48 -18.87 30.26 10.81
C VAL A 48 -17.62 30.73 11.53
N GLU A 49 -17.71 30.90 12.85
CA GLU A 49 -16.55 31.13 13.73
C GLU A 49 -16.38 29.91 14.65
N VAL A 50 -15.16 29.38 14.69
CA VAL A 50 -14.79 28.17 15.44
C VAL A 50 -13.73 28.52 16.47
N ASP A 51 -14.16 28.58 17.73
CA ASP A 51 -13.26 28.69 18.89
C ASP A 51 -12.61 27.34 19.16
N LEU A 52 -11.28 27.27 19.02
CA LEU A 52 -10.49 26.07 19.28
C LEU A 52 -10.44 25.71 20.78
N ALA A 53 -10.79 26.64 21.67
CA ALA A 53 -10.78 26.49 23.12
C ALA A 53 -9.42 25.97 23.64
N GLY A 54 -8.34 26.53 23.12
CA GLY A 54 -6.96 26.14 23.44
C GLY A 54 -6.47 24.85 22.76
N ARG A 55 -7.29 24.18 21.94
CA ARG A 55 -6.86 23.01 21.15
C ARG A 55 -6.02 23.43 19.96
N THR A 56 -5.14 22.53 19.51
CA THR A 56 -4.23 22.79 18.39
C THR A 56 -4.90 22.52 17.05
N LEU A 57 -4.76 23.46 16.11
CA LEU A 57 -5.06 23.27 14.69
C LEU A 57 -3.75 23.07 13.91
N MET A 58 -3.69 22.03 13.07
CA MET A 58 -2.54 21.74 12.23
C MET A 58 -2.98 21.09 10.90
N PRO A 59 -2.13 21.11 9.85
CA PRO A 59 -2.36 20.33 8.64
C PRO A 59 -2.65 18.87 8.95
N ALA A 60 -3.62 18.31 8.24
CA ALA A 60 -3.88 16.89 8.26
C ALA A 60 -2.69 16.10 7.72
N PHE A 61 -2.62 14.82 8.08
CA PHE A 61 -1.58 13.93 7.59
C PHE A 61 -1.85 13.51 6.13
N ILE A 62 -0.76 13.23 5.43
CA ILE A 62 -0.76 12.68 4.08
C ILE A 62 -0.05 11.34 4.18
N ASP A 63 -0.71 10.25 3.76
CA ASP A 63 -0.03 8.97 3.51
C ASP A 63 0.61 9.04 2.11
N PRO A 64 1.94 9.22 2.03
CA PRO A 64 2.60 9.53 0.78
C PRO A 64 2.96 8.27 -0.03
N HIS A 65 2.60 7.07 0.44
CA HIS A 65 2.80 5.82 -0.30
C HIS A 65 2.03 4.65 0.34
N GLY A 66 0.80 4.41 -0.13
CA GLY A 66 -0.06 3.29 0.28
C GLY A 66 -0.64 2.53 -0.90
N HIS A 67 -1.55 1.62 -0.59
CA HIS A 67 -2.41 0.92 -1.55
C HIS A 67 -3.85 1.02 -1.04
N PHE A 68 -4.45 2.20 -1.18
CA PHE A 68 -5.74 2.54 -0.57
C PHE A 68 -6.87 1.54 -0.91
N LEU A 69 -6.98 1.10 -2.16
CA LEU A 69 -8.02 0.16 -2.58
C LEU A 69 -7.80 -1.21 -1.95
N VAL A 70 -6.55 -1.68 -1.97
CA VAL A 70 -6.14 -2.94 -1.34
C VAL A 70 -6.32 -2.88 0.18
N TYR A 71 -6.04 -1.73 0.79
CA TYR A 71 -6.28 -1.50 2.21
C TYR A 71 -7.76 -1.66 2.59
N GLY A 72 -8.68 -1.14 1.77
CA GLY A 72 -10.12 -1.35 1.97
C GLY A 72 -10.54 -2.81 1.91
N GLN A 73 -9.87 -3.61 1.08
CA GLN A 73 -10.04 -5.06 1.05
C GLN A 73 -9.48 -5.71 2.33
N PHE A 74 -8.41 -5.16 2.92
CA PHE A 74 -7.80 -5.63 4.17
C PHE A 74 -8.40 -5.06 5.47
N ALA A 75 -9.30 -4.07 5.41
CA ALA A 75 -9.97 -3.53 6.59
C ALA A 75 -11.03 -4.49 7.19
N ALA A 76 -11.47 -5.51 6.44
CA ALA A 76 -12.37 -6.55 6.92
C ALA A 76 -11.67 -7.82 7.48
N PRO A 77 -10.51 -8.24 6.95
CA PRO A 77 -9.64 -9.29 7.52
C PRO A 77 -9.22 -9.11 8.98
N VAL A 78 -8.81 -10.23 9.59
CA VAL A 78 -8.27 -10.28 10.95
C VAL A 78 -6.87 -9.69 10.97
N ASP A 79 -6.65 -8.64 11.77
CA ASP A 79 -5.30 -8.11 11.98
C ASP A 79 -4.48 -9.05 12.86
N LEU A 80 -3.38 -9.57 12.32
CA LEU A 80 -2.44 -10.47 12.99
C LEU A 80 -1.13 -9.76 13.37
N SER A 81 -1.06 -8.44 13.24
CA SER A 81 0.15 -7.64 13.55
C SER A 81 0.66 -7.83 15.00
N GLY A 82 -0.24 -8.15 15.93
CA GLY A 82 0.07 -8.40 17.34
C GLY A 82 0.43 -9.85 17.68
N ALA A 83 0.39 -10.79 16.73
CA ALA A 83 0.65 -12.20 17.01
C ALA A 83 2.13 -12.46 17.35
N GLN A 84 2.39 -13.20 18.43
CA GLN A 84 3.76 -13.50 18.90
C GLN A 84 4.16 -14.97 18.70
N CYS A 85 3.22 -15.80 18.28
CA CYS A 85 3.45 -17.19 17.90
C CYS A 85 2.33 -17.68 16.97
N VAL A 86 2.52 -18.85 16.36
CA VAL A 86 1.52 -19.44 15.46
C VAL A 86 0.19 -19.69 16.20
N ASP A 87 0.24 -20.02 17.50
CA ASP A 87 -0.97 -20.19 18.30
C ASP A 87 -1.80 -18.90 18.45
N ASP A 88 -1.16 -17.72 18.47
CA ASP A 88 -1.90 -16.45 18.47
C ASP A 88 -2.62 -16.23 17.14
N VAL A 89 -1.96 -16.57 16.02
CA VAL A 89 -2.58 -16.51 14.69
C VAL A 89 -3.83 -17.38 14.64
N VAL A 90 -3.71 -18.65 15.07
CA VAL A 90 -4.85 -19.58 15.13
C VAL A 90 -5.96 -19.02 16.03
N ARG A 91 -5.61 -18.54 17.23
CA ARG A 91 -6.60 -18.00 18.18
C ARG A 91 -7.37 -16.81 17.62
N LEU A 92 -6.69 -15.80 17.08
CA LEU A 92 -7.32 -14.60 16.52
C LEU A 92 -8.25 -14.93 15.35
N LEU A 93 -7.84 -15.85 14.49
CA LEU A 93 -8.66 -16.34 13.37
C LEU A 93 -9.88 -17.12 13.89
N SER A 94 -9.71 -18.02 14.85
CA SER A 94 -10.82 -18.78 15.45
C SER A 94 -11.83 -17.88 16.16
N GLU A 95 -11.38 -16.85 16.88
CA GLU A 95 -12.24 -15.84 17.50
C GLU A 95 -13.08 -15.11 16.44
N ARG A 96 -12.46 -14.68 15.33
CA ARG A 96 -13.19 -14.04 14.23
C ARG A 96 -14.18 -14.98 13.56
N LEU A 97 -13.80 -16.24 13.35
CA LEU A 97 -14.66 -17.26 12.73
C LEU A 97 -15.88 -17.53 13.60
N ALA A 98 -15.71 -17.64 14.92
CA ALA A 98 -16.80 -17.85 15.86
C ALA A 98 -17.76 -16.66 15.95
N ALA A 99 -17.27 -15.44 15.70
CA ALA A 99 -18.07 -14.21 15.70
C ALA A 99 -18.75 -13.89 14.35
N ARG A 100 -18.63 -14.75 13.32
CA ARG A 100 -19.32 -14.53 12.04
C ARG A 100 -20.82 -14.87 12.15
N GLU A 101 -21.66 -13.94 11.70
CA GLU A 101 -23.13 -14.10 11.70
C GLU A 101 -23.68 -14.81 10.45
N ASP A 102 -22.90 -14.98 9.37
CA ASP A 102 -23.33 -15.60 8.10
C ASP A 102 -22.53 -16.89 7.74
N PRO A 103 -23.16 -17.90 7.09
CA PRO A 103 -22.60 -19.24 6.96
C PRO A 103 -21.83 -19.50 5.65
N ALA A 104 -20.77 -20.31 5.80
CA ALA A 104 -20.25 -21.30 4.85
C ALA A 104 -20.03 -20.90 3.38
N ASP A 105 -18.99 -20.09 3.09
CA ASP A 105 -18.06 -20.32 1.95
C ASP A 105 -17.03 -19.18 1.76
N ALA A 106 -17.31 -17.98 2.29
CA ALA A 106 -16.37 -16.87 2.20
C ALA A 106 -15.09 -17.18 3.00
N PRO A 107 -13.89 -17.04 2.40
CA PRO A 107 -12.64 -17.33 3.08
C PRO A 107 -12.49 -16.46 4.33
N LEU A 108 -11.87 -17.03 5.36
CA LEU A 108 -11.40 -16.31 6.53
C LEU A 108 -9.97 -15.85 6.26
N VAL A 109 -9.75 -14.55 6.40
CA VAL A 109 -8.53 -13.89 5.93
C VAL A 109 -7.88 -13.21 7.11
N GLY A 110 -6.62 -13.52 7.35
CA GLY A 110 -5.76 -12.81 8.30
C GLY A 110 -4.68 -12.03 7.58
N VAL A 111 -4.25 -10.90 8.13
CA VAL A 111 -3.27 -10.01 7.49
C VAL A 111 -2.23 -9.53 8.49
N ASN A 112 -1.12 -8.97 7.98
CA ASN A 112 -0.07 -8.31 8.78
C ASN A 112 0.73 -9.21 9.72
N TYR A 113 0.63 -10.54 9.62
CA TYR A 113 1.54 -11.39 10.40
C TYR A 113 2.98 -11.21 9.88
N ASP A 114 3.97 -11.31 10.76
CA ASP A 114 5.38 -11.37 10.38
C ASP A 114 6.06 -12.51 11.14
N HIS A 115 6.55 -13.49 10.40
CA HIS A 115 7.20 -14.68 10.96
C HIS A 115 8.44 -14.34 11.81
N ASN A 116 9.07 -13.17 11.59
CA ASN A 116 10.18 -12.68 12.40
C ASN A 116 9.76 -12.27 13.82
N PHE A 117 8.47 -12.02 14.05
CA PHE A 117 7.93 -11.74 15.39
C PHE A 117 7.30 -12.98 16.03
N LEU A 118 7.12 -14.06 15.27
CA LEU A 118 6.64 -15.33 15.79
C LEU A 118 7.77 -16.10 16.50
N ARG A 119 7.44 -16.69 17.65
CA ARG A 119 8.36 -17.49 18.46
C ARG A 119 8.99 -18.64 17.68
N GLU A 120 8.23 -19.24 16.77
CA GLU A 120 8.64 -20.38 15.97
C GLU A 120 9.60 -20.02 14.83
N ARG A 121 9.75 -18.72 14.50
CA ARG A 121 10.60 -18.23 13.39
C ARG A 121 10.31 -18.91 12.05
N ARG A 122 9.05 -19.26 11.81
CA ARG A 122 8.57 -19.87 10.58
C ARG A 122 7.21 -19.29 10.20
N HIS A 123 6.86 -19.40 8.92
CA HIS A 123 5.51 -19.10 8.46
C HIS A 123 4.51 -20.13 9.02
N PRO A 124 3.24 -19.73 9.25
CA PRO A 124 2.15 -20.69 9.37
C PRO A 124 2.07 -21.55 8.10
N ASN A 125 1.68 -22.81 8.25
CA ASN A 125 1.41 -23.72 7.13
C ASN A 125 -0.04 -24.23 7.19
N ARG A 126 -0.42 -25.08 6.25
CA ARG A 126 -1.78 -25.61 6.16
C ARG A 126 -2.20 -26.38 7.40
N ASP A 127 -1.28 -27.12 8.02
CA ASP A 127 -1.57 -27.92 9.21
C ASP A 127 -1.85 -27.02 10.43
N ASP A 128 -1.17 -25.86 10.52
CA ASP A 128 -1.49 -24.86 11.53
C ASP A 128 -2.87 -24.23 11.29
N LEU A 129 -3.17 -23.87 10.05
CA LEU A 129 -4.41 -23.18 9.69
C LEU A 129 -5.63 -24.12 9.66
N ASP A 130 -5.43 -25.43 9.48
CA ASP A 130 -6.45 -26.45 9.65
C ASP A 130 -6.98 -26.52 11.09
N ARG A 131 -6.19 -26.07 12.08
CA ARG A 131 -6.64 -25.93 13.48
C ARG A 131 -7.73 -24.86 13.64
N VAL A 132 -7.81 -23.90 12.70
CA VAL A 132 -8.88 -22.89 12.67
C VAL A 132 -10.13 -23.49 12.06
N SER A 133 -10.01 -24.13 10.89
CA SER A 133 -11.10 -24.81 10.20
C SER A 133 -10.57 -25.75 9.13
N THR A 134 -11.19 -26.92 8.98
CA THR A 134 -10.98 -27.86 7.87
C THR A 134 -12.10 -27.81 6.83
N VAL A 135 -13.03 -26.85 6.96
CA VAL A 135 -14.20 -26.71 6.08
C VAL A 135 -14.24 -25.32 5.44
N THR A 136 -13.99 -24.29 6.26
CA THR A 136 -13.89 -22.90 5.79
C THR A 136 -12.49 -22.68 5.20
N PRO A 137 -12.36 -22.09 4.00
CA PRO A 137 -11.05 -21.69 3.51
C PRO A 137 -10.42 -20.65 4.44
N VAL A 138 -9.18 -20.87 4.84
CA VAL A 138 -8.43 -19.94 5.70
C VAL A 138 -7.16 -19.55 4.99
N VAL A 139 -6.87 -18.25 4.94
CA VAL A 139 -5.66 -17.70 4.33
C VAL A 139 -5.11 -16.58 5.21
N VAL A 140 -3.78 -16.54 5.33
CA VAL A 140 -3.07 -15.48 6.04
C VAL A 140 -2.08 -14.82 5.09
N MET A 141 -2.02 -13.49 5.15
CA MET A 141 -1.11 -12.69 4.35
C MET A 141 -0.10 -11.99 5.23
N HIS A 142 1.17 -12.09 4.83
CA HIS A 142 2.28 -11.51 5.55
C HIS A 142 2.25 -9.97 5.46
N ALA A 143 2.81 -9.27 6.45
CA ALA A 143 2.92 -7.80 6.47
C ALA A 143 3.67 -7.20 5.26
N SER A 144 4.38 -8.02 4.49
CA SER A 144 5.01 -7.60 3.23
C SER A 144 4.05 -7.57 2.05
N VAL A 145 2.91 -8.25 2.12
CA VAL A 145 2.01 -8.63 1.01
C VAL A 145 2.61 -9.56 -0.06
N HIS A 146 3.88 -9.95 0.08
CA HIS A 146 4.57 -10.85 -0.85
C HIS A 146 4.54 -12.32 -0.42
N LEU A 147 4.09 -12.63 0.81
CA LEU A 147 4.10 -13.99 1.35
C LEU A 147 2.72 -14.29 1.94
N GLY A 148 2.32 -15.56 1.93
CA GLY A 148 1.07 -16.00 2.51
C GLY A 148 1.08 -17.47 2.86
N ALA A 149 0.00 -17.92 3.49
CA ALA A 149 -0.27 -19.34 3.67
C ALA A 149 -1.77 -19.61 3.70
N GLY A 150 -2.21 -20.79 3.27
CA GLY A 150 -3.59 -21.23 3.41
C GLY A 150 -3.74 -22.65 3.98
N ASN A 151 -4.91 -22.95 4.53
CA ASN A 151 -5.26 -24.27 5.07
C ASN A 151 -5.42 -25.33 3.97
N SER A 152 -5.69 -26.59 4.35
CA SER A 152 -5.80 -27.68 3.37
C SER A 152 -6.93 -27.44 2.36
N VAL A 153 -8.04 -26.81 2.79
CA VAL A 153 -9.14 -26.40 1.89
C VAL A 153 -8.65 -25.47 0.79
N MET A 154 -7.77 -24.51 1.12
CA MET A 154 -7.18 -23.60 0.14
C MET A 154 -6.27 -24.32 -0.86
N VAL A 155 -5.42 -25.22 -0.37
CA VAL A 155 -4.52 -26.02 -1.22
C VAL A 155 -5.32 -26.86 -2.22
N GLU A 156 -6.40 -27.49 -1.75
CA GLU A 156 -7.30 -28.30 -2.58
C GLU A 156 -8.07 -27.45 -3.60
N ARG A 157 -8.66 -26.32 -3.18
CA ARG A 157 -9.41 -25.42 -4.07
C ARG A 157 -8.50 -24.79 -5.14
N ALA A 158 -7.23 -24.54 -4.81
CA ALA A 158 -6.23 -24.05 -5.76
C ALA A 158 -5.71 -25.13 -6.72
N GLY A 159 -6.12 -26.39 -6.55
CA GLY A 159 -5.67 -27.50 -7.37
C GLY A 159 -4.16 -27.78 -7.24
N LEU A 160 -3.55 -27.38 -6.11
CA LEU A 160 -2.14 -27.61 -5.87
C LEU A 160 -1.92 -29.08 -5.49
N THR A 161 -1.14 -29.79 -6.31
CA THR A 161 -0.75 -31.18 -6.11
C THR A 161 0.77 -31.30 -5.99
N GLU A 162 1.25 -32.52 -5.78
CA GLU A 162 2.68 -32.83 -5.79
C GLU A 162 3.36 -32.52 -7.14
N ASP A 163 2.58 -32.51 -8.23
CA ASP A 163 3.06 -32.29 -9.59
C ASP A 163 2.97 -30.82 -10.02
N THR A 164 2.38 -29.94 -9.20
CA THR A 164 2.25 -28.52 -9.54
C THR A 164 3.63 -27.85 -9.50
N PRO A 165 4.13 -27.29 -10.61
CA PRO A 165 5.38 -26.54 -10.61
C PRO A 165 5.20 -25.16 -9.97
N ASP A 166 6.31 -24.56 -9.53
CA ASP A 166 6.31 -23.17 -9.10
C ASP A 166 6.11 -22.23 -10.32
N PRO A 167 5.30 -21.17 -10.21
CA PRO A 167 5.11 -20.20 -11.28
C PRO A 167 6.37 -19.36 -11.49
N GLU A 168 6.52 -18.76 -12.68
CA GLU A 168 7.64 -17.84 -12.93
C GLU A 168 7.61 -16.67 -11.92
N GLY A 169 8.75 -16.43 -11.27
CA GLY A 169 8.88 -15.36 -10.28
C GLY A 169 8.14 -15.59 -8.96
N GLY A 170 7.66 -16.80 -8.66
CA GLY A 170 7.03 -17.13 -7.39
C GLY A 170 7.24 -18.58 -6.98
N ARG A 171 6.79 -18.92 -5.77
CA ARG A 171 7.03 -20.24 -5.18
C ARG A 171 5.85 -20.73 -4.35
N PHE A 172 5.55 -22.01 -4.45
CA PHE A 172 4.69 -22.71 -3.50
C PHE A 172 5.56 -23.43 -2.45
N GLY A 173 5.17 -23.44 -1.18
CA GLY A 173 5.87 -24.19 -0.14
C GLY A 173 5.58 -25.68 -0.22
N ARG A 174 6.52 -26.51 0.24
CA ARG A 174 6.43 -27.98 0.25
C ARG A 174 6.79 -28.53 1.61
N ARG A 175 6.15 -29.63 2.01
CA ARG A 175 6.45 -30.34 3.25
C ARG A 175 7.90 -30.86 3.25
N PRO A 176 8.55 -30.94 4.42
CA PRO A 176 9.92 -31.44 4.54
C PRO A 176 10.08 -32.82 3.89
N GLY A 177 11.06 -32.95 3.00
CA GLY A 177 11.45 -34.22 2.37
C GLY A 177 10.54 -34.69 1.22
N GLY A 178 9.65 -33.84 0.70
CA GLY A 178 8.78 -34.21 -0.42
C GLY A 178 8.28 -33.03 -1.26
N THR A 179 7.36 -33.34 -2.17
CA THR A 179 6.74 -32.40 -3.11
C THR A 179 5.30 -32.06 -2.74
N VAL A 180 4.81 -32.53 -1.60
CA VAL A 180 3.45 -32.24 -1.09
C VAL A 180 3.36 -30.76 -0.71
N PRO A 181 2.44 -29.97 -1.28
CA PRO A 181 2.26 -28.58 -0.89
C PRO A 181 1.96 -28.42 0.60
N ASP A 182 2.66 -27.52 1.29
CA ASP A 182 2.42 -27.24 2.72
C ASP A 182 1.49 -26.05 2.94
N GLY A 183 1.03 -25.40 1.87
CA GLY A 183 0.12 -24.25 1.90
C GLY A 183 0.79 -22.88 1.96
N TYR A 184 2.12 -22.79 2.10
CA TYR A 184 2.85 -21.52 1.98
C TYR A 184 2.92 -21.06 0.52
N VAL A 185 2.89 -19.75 0.30
CA VAL A 185 2.98 -19.12 -1.03
C VAL A 185 3.85 -17.86 -0.99
N GLU A 186 4.61 -17.63 -2.06
CA GLU A 186 5.62 -16.57 -2.14
C GLU A 186 5.64 -15.90 -3.50
N GLU A 187 5.67 -14.56 -3.45
CA GLU A 187 5.56 -13.60 -4.55
C GLU A 187 4.20 -13.57 -5.26
N PHE A 188 3.99 -12.48 -6.01
CA PHE A 188 2.69 -12.14 -6.59
C PHE A 188 2.15 -13.22 -7.53
N SER A 189 3.00 -13.89 -8.32
CA SER A 189 2.54 -14.91 -9.26
C SER A 189 1.96 -16.14 -8.55
N ALA A 190 2.59 -16.58 -7.45
CA ALA A 190 2.08 -17.67 -6.63
C ALA A 190 0.85 -17.26 -5.82
N ILE A 191 0.86 -16.06 -5.22
CA ILE A 191 -0.29 -15.54 -4.47
C ILE A 191 -1.51 -15.39 -5.37
N ALA A 192 -1.35 -14.88 -6.59
CA ALA A 192 -2.44 -14.74 -7.56
C ALA A 192 -3.00 -16.11 -7.96
N ALA A 193 -2.13 -17.08 -8.28
CA ALA A 193 -2.55 -18.44 -8.61
C ALA A 193 -3.27 -19.12 -7.43
N PHE A 194 -2.79 -18.94 -6.21
CA PHE A 194 -3.39 -19.49 -5.01
C PHE A 194 -4.73 -18.83 -4.67
N SER A 195 -4.86 -17.53 -4.93
CA SER A 195 -6.06 -16.75 -4.64
C SER A 195 -7.16 -16.90 -5.70
N ALA A 196 -6.81 -17.23 -6.95
CA ALA A 196 -7.79 -17.53 -8.01
C ALA A 196 -8.76 -18.66 -7.61
N ALA A 197 -8.31 -19.57 -6.73
CA ALA A 197 -9.10 -20.62 -6.10
C ALA A 197 -10.35 -20.11 -5.36
N LEU A 198 -10.33 -18.85 -4.91
CA LEU A 198 -11.36 -18.26 -4.09
C LEU A 198 -12.36 -17.42 -4.86
N SER A 199 -12.02 -17.02 -6.08
CA SER A 199 -12.89 -16.23 -6.96
C SER A 199 -13.59 -17.08 -8.03
N GLY A 200 -13.60 -18.41 -7.89
CA GLY A 200 -14.31 -19.31 -8.81
C GLY A 200 -13.78 -19.30 -10.24
N GLY A 201 -12.53 -18.85 -10.46
CA GLY A 201 -11.89 -18.83 -11.78
C GLY A 201 -12.18 -17.59 -12.63
N GLU A 202 -12.99 -16.62 -12.18
CA GLU A 202 -13.21 -15.36 -12.91
C GLU A 202 -12.45 -14.19 -12.26
N SER A 203 -11.63 -13.55 -13.10
CA SER A 203 -10.95 -12.26 -12.97
C SER A 203 -9.73 -12.13 -12.05
N SER A 204 -8.62 -11.87 -12.75
CA SER A 204 -7.42 -11.16 -12.35
C SER A 204 -7.71 -9.89 -11.51
N MET A 205 -6.93 -9.67 -10.45
CA MET A 205 -6.86 -8.47 -9.59
C MET A 205 -7.68 -8.40 -8.30
N GLN A 206 -8.50 -9.39 -7.95
CA GLN A 206 -8.83 -9.61 -6.53
C GLN A 206 -7.64 -10.32 -5.85
N LEU A 207 -6.59 -9.55 -5.54
CA LEU A 207 -5.39 -10.02 -4.85
C LEU A 207 -5.67 -10.52 -3.43
N VAL A 208 -6.87 -10.22 -2.91
CA VAL A 208 -7.26 -10.53 -1.54
C VAL A 208 -8.44 -11.50 -1.56
N PRO A 209 -8.17 -12.80 -1.36
CA PRO A 209 -9.14 -13.72 -0.78
C PRO A 209 -10.08 -13.05 0.21
N GLY A 210 -11.40 -13.18 0.07
CA GLY A 210 -12.36 -12.63 1.05
C GLY A 210 -12.37 -11.11 1.16
N ALA A 211 -11.86 -10.42 0.13
CA ALA A 211 -12.17 -9.02 -0.12
C ALA A 211 -13.68 -8.79 -0.01
N ASP A 212 -14.07 -7.62 0.46
CA ASP A 212 -15.48 -7.25 0.48
C ASP A 212 -16.04 -7.40 -0.95
N PRO A 213 -17.12 -8.19 -1.15
CA PRO A 213 -17.79 -8.25 -2.44
C PRO A 213 -18.37 -6.89 -2.83
N ASP A 214 -18.57 -5.97 -1.88
CA ASP A 214 -18.96 -4.59 -2.11
C ASP A 214 -17.73 -3.66 -2.12
N PRO A 215 -17.23 -3.26 -3.30
CA PRO A 215 -16.12 -2.33 -3.42
C PRO A 215 -16.42 -0.94 -2.83
N VAL A 216 -17.70 -0.54 -2.76
CA VAL A 216 -18.09 0.73 -2.13
C VAL A 216 -17.87 0.65 -0.63
N ALA A 217 -18.37 -0.41 0.02
CA ALA A 217 -18.20 -0.62 1.45
C ALA A 217 -16.71 -0.77 1.84
N ALA A 218 -15.88 -1.37 0.98
CA ALA A 218 -14.43 -1.41 1.17
C ALA A 218 -13.79 -0.01 1.20
N VAL A 219 -14.16 0.86 0.25
CA VAL A 219 -13.69 2.25 0.19
C VAL A 219 -14.16 3.06 1.40
N GLU A 220 -15.43 2.89 1.81
CA GLU A 220 -16.01 3.54 3.00
C GLU A 220 -15.27 3.16 4.29
N ARG A 221 -14.97 1.87 4.49
CA ARG A 221 -14.20 1.43 5.65
C ARG A 221 -12.75 1.91 5.60
N ALA A 222 -12.11 1.83 4.44
CA ALA A 222 -10.74 2.31 4.26
C ALA A 222 -10.63 3.80 4.64
N GLN A 223 -11.48 4.64 4.08
CA GLN A 223 -11.41 6.08 4.36
C GLN A 223 -11.76 6.41 5.81
N ALA A 224 -12.73 5.72 6.42
CA ALA A 224 -13.06 5.94 7.84
C ALA A 224 -11.85 5.67 8.75
N GLU A 225 -11.06 4.65 8.42
CA GLU A 225 -9.82 4.32 9.12
C GLU A 225 -8.72 5.37 8.91
N TYR A 226 -8.50 5.83 7.69
CA TYR A 226 -7.55 6.90 7.43
C TYR A 226 -7.96 8.21 8.13
N LEU A 227 -9.24 8.59 8.03
CA LEU A 227 -9.78 9.82 8.60
C LEU A 227 -9.73 9.83 10.13
N ARG A 228 -10.01 8.71 10.81
CA ARG A 228 -9.90 8.65 12.29
C ARG A 228 -8.47 8.86 12.79
N GLN A 229 -7.47 8.59 11.95
CA GLN A 229 -6.05 8.84 12.23
C GLN A 229 -5.61 10.25 11.78
N GLY A 230 -6.52 11.08 11.27
CA GLY A 230 -6.23 12.42 10.77
C GLY A 230 -5.55 12.44 9.40
N ILE A 231 -5.63 11.35 8.62
CA ILE A 231 -5.09 11.28 7.25
C ILE A 231 -6.20 11.63 6.27
N THR A 232 -6.03 12.72 5.52
CA THR A 232 -7.04 13.23 4.57
C THR A 232 -6.59 13.13 3.11
N THR A 233 -5.36 12.70 2.86
CA THR A 233 -4.84 12.45 1.51
C THR A 233 -4.03 11.17 1.50
N VAL A 234 -4.32 10.28 0.55
CA VAL A 234 -3.68 8.97 0.40
C VAL A 234 -3.19 8.74 -1.03
N GLN A 235 -2.35 7.73 -1.21
CA GLN A 235 -1.96 7.26 -2.54
C GLN A 235 -2.49 5.85 -2.83
N GLU A 236 -2.97 5.63 -4.05
CA GLU A 236 -3.10 4.29 -4.63
C GLU A 236 -1.82 4.00 -5.44
N GLY A 237 -0.87 3.38 -4.77
CA GLY A 237 0.53 3.23 -5.15
C GLY A 237 0.85 2.04 -6.05
N ALA A 238 -0.10 1.51 -6.81
CA ALA A 238 0.10 0.67 -7.99
C ALA A 238 -1.26 0.43 -8.65
N ALA A 239 -1.93 1.52 -9.07
CA ALA A 239 -3.30 1.43 -9.55
C ALA A 239 -3.38 0.62 -10.86
N SER A 240 -4.41 -0.20 -10.99
CA SER A 240 -4.82 -0.74 -12.28
C SER A 240 -5.73 0.26 -13.01
N PRO A 241 -5.87 0.15 -14.34
CA PRO A 241 -6.83 0.99 -15.07
C PRO A 241 -8.27 0.85 -14.55
N GLU A 242 -8.68 -0.35 -14.13
CA GLU A 242 -9.97 -0.57 -13.45
C GLU A 242 -10.04 0.16 -12.12
N GLY A 243 -9.03 0.01 -11.25
CA GLY A 243 -9.02 0.69 -9.96
C GLY A 243 -9.04 2.21 -10.08
N VAL A 244 -8.41 2.78 -11.12
CA VAL A 244 -8.54 4.22 -11.42
C VAL A 244 -9.98 4.57 -11.78
N ARG A 245 -10.63 3.80 -12.66
CA ARG A 245 -12.04 4.03 -13.04
C ARG A 245 -12.98 3.90 -11.85
N ASP A 246 -12.75 2.94 -10.97
CA ASP A 246 -13.56 2.73 -9.76
C ASP A 246 -13.44 3.92 -8.80
N LEU A 247 -12.22 4.45 -8.61
CA LEU A 247 -12.01 5.66 -7.81
C LEU A 247 -12.72 6.87 -8.41
N ILE A 248 -12.61 7.07 -9.74
CA ILE A 248 -13.28 8.17 -10.44
C ILE A 248 -14.80 8.08 -10.26
N GLU A 249 -15.38 6.89 -10.41
CA GLU A 249 -16.82 6.69 -10.23
C GLU A 249 -17.26 6.91 -8.77
N ALA A 250 -16.46 6.46 -7.79
CA ALA A 250 -16.71 6.72 -6.37
C ALA A 250 -16.67 8.23 -6.07
N GLY A 251 -15.69 8.95 -6.61
CA GLY A 251 -15.60 10.41 -6.55
C GLY A 251 -16.85 11.08 -7.12
N ARG A 252 -17.23 10.72 -8.35
CA ARG A 252 -18.42 11.26 -9.04
C ARG A 252 -19.72 11.05 -8.28
N ARG A 253 -19.81 9.96 -7.51
CA ARG A 253 -20.96 9.63 -6.64
C ARG A 253 -20.92 10.34 -5.28
N GLY A 254 -19.88 11.12 -4.98
CA GLY A 254 -19.69 11.78 -3.69
C GLY A 254 -19.36 10.81 -2.55
N GLN A 255 -18.77 9.65 -2.87
CA GLN A 255 -18.48 8.59 -1.90
C GLN A 255 -17.08 8.71 -1.26
N LEU A 256 -16.26 9.65 -1.72
CA LEU A 256 -14.95 9.93 -1.16
C LEU A 256 -15.00 11.15 -0.24
N ALA A 257 -14.57 10.97 1.01
CA ALA A 257 -14.39 12.04 1.99
C ALA A 257 -12.91 12.40 2.23
N LEU A 258 -11.98 11.69 1.57
CA LEU A 258 -10.55 11.98 1.53
C LEU A 258 -10.07 12.09 0.08
N ASP A 259 -8.92 12.73 -0.12
CA ASP A 259 -8.29 12.87 -1.44
C ASP A 259 -7.43 11.65 -1.80
N VAL A 260 -7.58 11.12 -3.01
CA VAL A 260 -6.80 9.98 -3.53
C VAL A 260 -5.93 10.41 -4.70
N VAL A 261 -4.62 10.18 -4.58
CA VAL A 261 -3.68 10.30 -5.71
C VAL A 261 -3.35 8.92 -6.27
N ALA A 262 -3.85 8.62 -7.46
CA ALA A 262 -3.61 7.36 -8.15
C ALA A 262 -2.30 7.40 -8.96
N TYR A 263 -1.55 6.31 -8.89
CA TYR A 263 -0.34 6.07 -9.69
C TYR A 263 -0.50 4.77 -10.49
N PRO A 264 -1.11 4.83 -11.68
CA PRO A 264 -1.26 3.65 -12.51
C PRO A 264 0.09 3.10 -13.00
N VAL A 265 0.20 1.77 -13.09
CA VAL A 265 1.47 1.10 -13.40
C VAL A 265 1.81 1.25 -14.88
N VAL A 266 3.03 1.72 -15.18
CA VAL A 266 3.46 2.03 -16.57
C VAL A 266 3.25 0.86 -17.52
N ASN A 267 3.70 -0.33 -17.13
CA ASN A 267 3.68 -1.51 -18.01
C ASN A 267 2.37 -2.31 -17.95
N HIS A 268 1.32 -1.77 -17.31
CA HIS A 268 0.02 -2.43 -17.17
C HIS A 268 -1.13 -1.47 -17.55
N GLY A 269 -0.98 -0.78 -18.69
CA GLY A 269 -2.01 0.09 -19.26
C GLY A 269 -2.13 1.46 -18.60
N GLY A 270 -1.15 1.86 -17.78
CA GLY A 270 -1.21 3.13 -17.06
C GLY A 270 -1.17 4.38 -17.94
N PRO A 271 -0.28 4.47 -18.95
CA PRO A 271 -0.24 5.60 -19.88
C PRO A 271 -1.56 5.80 -20.64
N GLU A 272 -2.15 4.71 -21.11
CA GLU A 272 -3.45 4.72 -21.80
C GLU A 272 -4.55 5.19 -20.86
N CYS A 273 -4.61 4.65 -19.64
CA CYS A 273 -5.58 5.06 -18.62
C CYS A 273 -5.47 6.56 -18.30
N ALA A 274 -4.26 7.10 -18.15
CA ALA A 274 -4.08 8.53 -17.90
C ALA A 274 -4.49 9.40 -19.09
N ALA A 275 -4.27 8.92 -20.32
CA ALA A 275 -4.70 9.61 -21.54
C ALA A 275 -6.23 9.61 -21.72
N GLU A 276 -6.93 8.60 -21.20
CA GLU A 276 -8.40 8.54 -21.17
C GLU A 276 -9.02 9.51 -20.14
N HIS A 277 -8.26 9.93 -19.13
CA HIS A 277 -8.71 10.79 -18.01
C HIS A 277 -7.84 12.06 -17.83
N PRO A 278 -7.69 12.92 -18.86
CA PRO A 278 -6.78 14.06 -18.82
C PRO A 278 -7.13 15.11 -17.75
N GLU A 279 -8.41 15.23 -17.38
CA GLU A 279 -8.88 16.10 -16.30
C GLU A 279 -8.32 15.69 -14.94
N HIS A 280 -8.27 14.39 -14.66
CA HIS A 280 -7.69 13.85 -13.43
C HIS A 280 -6.15 13.91 -13.45
N ALA A 281 -5.51 13.92 -14.62
CA ALA A 281 -4.07 14.15 -14.74
C ALA A 281 -3.69 15.63 -14.49
N ALA A 282 -4.59 16.56 -14.83
CA ALA A 282 -4.38 17.99 -14.63
C ALA A 282 -4.52 18.42 -13.16
N GLY A 283 -5.38 17.76 -12.38
CA GLY A 283 -5.63 18.11 -10.98
C GLY A 283 -6.61 17.16 -10.29
N TYR A 284 -7.09 17.57 -9.11
CA TYR A 284 -8.16 16.86 -8.44
C TYR A 284 -9.50 17.17 -9.12
N VAL A 285 -10.26 16.11 -9.38
CA VAL A 285 -11.68 16.15 -9.75
C VAL A 285 -12.38 15.16 -8.84
N ASP A 286 -13.39 15.62 -8.10
CA ASP A 286 -14.16 14.81 -7.15
C ASP A 286 -13.28 13.94 -6.23
N HIS A 287 -12.29 14.58 -5.57
CA HIS A 287 -11.30 13.95 -4.68
C HIS A 287 -10.25 13.05 -5.34
N VAL A 288 -10.29 12.83 -6.67
CA VAL A 288 -9.37 11.92 -7.37
C VAL A 288 -8.42 12.68 -8.29
N ARG A 289 -7.13 12.33 -8.23
CA ARG A 289 -6.09 12.84 -9.14
C ARG A 289 -5.20 11.70 -9.63
N ILE A 290 -4.85 11.71 -10.91
CA ILE A 290 -3.74 10.90 -11.46
C ILE A 290 -2.44 11.69 -11.26
N GLY A 291 -1.63 11.26 -10.31
CA GLY A 291 -0.44 12.00 -9.87
C GLY A 291 0.80 11.79 -10.76
N GLY A 292 0.78 10.75 -11.58
CA GLY A 292 1.88 10.24 -12.40
C GLY A 292 1.78 8.73 -12.51
N TYR A 293 2.90 8.04 -12.79
CA TYR A 293 2.89 6.60 -12.99
C TYR A 293 3.69 5.83 -11.93
N LYS A 294 3.35 4.56 -11.73
CA LYS A 294 4.13 3.63 -10.90
C LYS A 294 5.06 2.79 -11.77
N MET A 295 6.34 2.77 -11.41
CA MET A 295 7.33 1.84 -11.96
C MET A 295 7.84 0.90 -10.88
N ILE A 296 7.92 -0.39 -11.18
CA ILE A 296 8.49 -1.43 -10.30
C ILE A 296 9.82 -1.85 -10.91
N LEU A 297 10.90 -1.77 -10.14
CA LEU A 297 12.25 -2.06 -10.62
C LEU A 297 12.79 -3.38 -10.10
N ASP A 298 12.44 -3.74 -8.87
CA ASP A 298 12.83 -4.98 -8.20
C ASP A 298 11.76 -5.42 -7.17
N GLY A 299 12.01 -6.55 -6.50
CA GLY A 299 11.12 -7.12 -5.49
C GLY A 299 11.38 -6.60 -4.07
N SER A 300 11.10 -7.44 -3.08
CA SER A 300 11.21 -7.07 -1.66
C SER A 300 12.43 -7.71 -0.99
N PRO A 301 13.10 -7.03 -0.03
CA PRO A 301 14.19 -7.62 0.74
C PRO A 301 13.68 -8.69 1.70
N GLN A 302 12.43 -8.57 2.17
CA GLN A 302 11.79 -9.59 3.01
C GLN A 302 11.59 -10.91 2.25
N GLY A 303 11.22 -10.85 0.97
CA GLY A 303 11.08 -12.01 0.08
C GLY A 303 12.36 -12.39 -0.66
N ARG A 304 13.51 -11.80 -0.29
CA ARG A 304 14.81 -11.98 -0.97
C ARG A 304 14.78 -11.75 -2.51
N SER A 305 13.85 -10.93 -2.99
CA SER A 305 13.62 -10.63 -4.40
C SER A 305 14.03 -9.21 -4.81
N ALA A 306 14.45 -8.36 -3.85
CA ALA A 306 15.07 -7.08 -4.16
C ALA A 306 16.45 -7.28 -4.81
N TRP A 307 16.79 -6.39 -5.76
CA TRP A 307 18.03 -6.48 -6.53
C TRP A 307 19.19 -5.86 -5.76
N LEU A 308 20.15 -6.69 -5.34
CA LEU A 308 21.28 -6.26 -4.52
C LEU A 308 22.61 -6.31 -5.28
N SER A 309 23.51 -5.37 -4.97
CA SER A 309 24.89 -5.35 -5.50
C SER A 309 25.74 -6.55 -5.07
N ARG A 310 25.28 -7.26 -4.04
CA ARG A 310 25.90 -8.43 -3.43
C ARG A 310 24.78 -9.42 -3.09
N PRO A 311 25.06 -10.72 -3.06
CA PRO A 311 24.09 -11.71 -2.60
C PRO A 311 23.53 -11.37 -1.20
N TYR A 312 22.32 -11.85 -0.91
CA TYR A 312 21.78 -11.82 0.45
C TYR A 312 22.74 -12.55 1.40
N GLU A 313 22.89 -12.04 2.63
CA GLU A 313 23.63 -12.75 3.66
C GLU A 313 22.91 -14.06 3.98
N GLU A 314 23.65 -15.19 3.99
CA GLU A 314 23.08 -16.46 4.42
C GLU A 314 22.90 -16.45 5.94
N GLU A 315 21.74 -16.92 6.41
CA GLU A 315 21.53 -17.17 7.83
C GLU A 315 22.18 -18.51 8.19
N ASP A 316 22.89 -18.55 9.33
CA ASP A 316 23.38 -19.79 9.91
C ASP A 316 22.21 -20.73 10.23
N GLY A 317 21.92 -21.70 9.33
CA GLY A 317 21.17 -22.91 9.70
C GLY A 317 19.98 -23.37 8.85
N GLY A 318 19.80 -22.97 7.59
CA GLY A 318 18.69 -23.53 6.79
C GLY A 318 18.91 -23.50 5.29
N ALA A 319 18.98 -24.68 4.67
CA ALA A 319 19.00 -24.85 3.22
C ALA A 319 17.74 -24.22 2.59
N GLY A 320 17.90 -23.06 1.99
CA GLY A 320 16.89 -22.37 1.19
C GLY A 320 17.59 -21.67 0.04
N ALA A 321 17.23 -22.07 -1.18
CA ALA A 321 17.92 -21.75 -2.43
C ALA A 321 18.44 -20.30 -2.51
N ALA A 322 19.72 -20.18 -2.85
CA ALA A 322 20.25 -18.96 -3.45
C ALA A 322 19.45 -18.71 -4.74
N ALA A 323 18.54 -17.75 -4.70
CA ALA A 323 18.00 -17.17 -5.93
C ALA A 323 19.17 -16.45 -6.60
N ASP A 324 19.71 -17.04 -7.66
CA ASP A 324 20.70 -16.41 -8.52
C ASP A 324 20.06 -15.13 -9.05
N ALA A 325 20.56 -13.98 -8.59
CA ALA A 325 20.08 -12.65 -8.98
C ALA A 325 20.57 -12.34 -10.40
N THR A 326 20.11 -13.11 -11.38
CA THR A 326 20.27 -12.85 -12.80
C THR A 326 18.93 -13.05 -13.52
N GLY A 327 17.83 -12.56 -12.93
CA GLY A 327 16.54 -12.44 -13.60
C GLY A 327 16.39 -11.03 -14.17
N GLY A 328 16.47 -10.89 -15.50
CA GLY A 328 16.45 -9.59 -16.17
C GLY A 328 15.12 -8.86 -16.05
N ALA A 329 15.09 -7.74 -15.34
CA ALA A 329 14.03 -6.75 -15.48
C ALA A 329 14.24 -5.96 -16.79
N GLY A 330 13.26 -6.06 -17.69
CA GLY A 330 13.24 -5.42 -18.99
C GLY A 330 13.48 -3.90 -18.92
N ARG A 331 14.34 -3.42 -19.82
CA ARG A 331 14.58 -2.00 -20.04
C ARG A 331 13.50 -1.46 -20.97
N ASP A 332 12.33 -1.09 -20.43
CA ASP A 332 11.46 -0.18 -21.15
C ASP A 332 10.79 0.79 -20.18
N ALA A 333 11.06 2.08 -20.41
CA ALA A 333 10.35 3.19 -19.81
C ALA A 333 10.31 4.30 -20.87
N GLY A 334 9.11 4.61 -21.35
CA GLY A 334 8.84 5.67 -22.32
C GLY A 334 9.06 7.07 -21.75
N ASP A 335 9.01 8.08 -22.62
CA ASP A 335 9.24 9.50 -22.32
C ASP A 335 8.02 10.18 -21.67
N GLY A 336 7.61 9.70 -20.49
CA GLY A 336 6.54 10.31 -19.72
C GLY A 336 6.88 11.72 -19.26
N THR A 337 5.96 12.67 -19.47
CA THR A 337 6.06 14.07 -18.99
C THR A 337 5.47 14.28 -17.58
N GLY A 338 5.14 13.19 -16.89
CA GLY A 338 4.56 13.18 -15.53
C GLY A 338 5.58 13.04 -14.39
N ARG A 339 5.13 13.17 -13.14
CA ARG A 339 5.95 12.87 -11.96
C ARG A 339 5.89 11.37 -11.66
N ASP A 340 6.91 10.62 -12.06
CA ASP A 340 6.89 9.17 -11.87
C ASP A 340 7.27 8.76 -10.45
N ALA A 341 6.56 7.78 -9.89
CA ALA A 341 6.89 7.09 -8.65
C ALA A 341 7.58 5.76 -8.97
N ALA A 342 8.88 5.66 -8.71
CA ALA A 342 9.63 4.42 -8.83
C ALA A 342 9.64 3.64 -7.50
N HIS A 343 9.58 2.31 -7.57
CA HIS A 343 9.75 1.39 -6.44
C HIS A 343 11.05 0.61 -6.56
N PRO A 344 12.20 1.23 -6.22
CA PRO A 344 13.45 0.52 -6.00
C PRO A 344 13.66 0.25 -4.51
N VAL A 345 13.79 -1.02 -4.12
CA VAL A 345 14.11 -1.38 -2.73
C VAL A 345 15.60 -1.64 -2.55
N GLY A 346 16.24 -2.28 -3.52
CA GLY A 346 17.69 -2.51 -3.53
C GLY A 346 18.51 -1.25 -3.84
N ALA A 347 19.69 -1.14 -3.21
CA ALA A 347 20.57 0.02 -3.34
C ALA A 347 20.95 0.36 -4.80
N ASP A 348 21.10 -0.66 -5.65
CA ASP A 348 21.46 -0.48 -7.06
C ASP A 348 20.25 -0.11 -7.94
N ALA A 349 19.07 -0.65 -7.64
CA ALA A 349 17.82 -0.21 -8.28
C ALA A 349 17.57 1.28 -7.98
N ALA A 350 17.84 1.72 -6.73
CA ALA A 350 17.71 3.11 -6.32
C ALA A 350 18.75 4.01 -7.00
N GLY A 351 19.99 3.51 -7.15
CA GLY A 351 21.05 4.17 -7.93
C GLY A 351 20.73 4.29 -9.42
N GLY A 352 20.07 3.29 -10.00
CA GLY A 352 19.59 3.30 -11.39
C GLY A 352 18.47 4.32 -11.62
N ALA A 353 17.51 4.41 -10.70
CA ALA A 353 16.44 5.41 -10.74
C ALA A 353 17.00 6.85 -10.69
N GLY A 354 17.99 7.11 -9.83
CA GLY A 354 18.60 8.43 -9.70
C GLY A 354 19.48 8.89 -10.87
N ARG A 355 19.94 7.96 -11.72
CA ARG A 355 20.87 8.25 -12.85
C ARG A 355 20.16 8.58 -14.17
N ARG A 356 18.85 8.35 -14.30
CA ARG A 356 18.07 8.62 -15.53
C ARG A 356 17.71 10.11 -15.70
N ARG A 357 18.70 11.01 -15.55
CA ARG A 357 18.57 12.46 -15.81
C ARG A 357 19.35 12.81 -17.07
N ALA A 358 18.67 13.17 -18.16
CA ALA A 358 19.32 13.75 -19.33
C ALA A 358 19.74 15.20 -19.00
N PRO A 359 20.97 15.64 -19.35
CA PRO A 359 21.40 17.01 -19.12
C PRO A 359 20.79 17.96 -20.16
N GLY A 360 20.04 18.97 -19.70
CA GLY A 360 19.73 20.16 -20.49
C GLY A 360 18.26 20.30 -20.95
N ARG A 361 17.42 20.86 -20.08
CA ARG A 361 16.26 21.75 -20.35
C ARG A 361 15.62 22.13 -19.01
N SER A 362 15.05 23.33 -18.91
CA SER A 362 14.34 23.82 -17.71
C SER A 362 13.25 22.83 -17.30
N THR A 363 13.35 22.31 -16.08
CA THR A 363 12.85 20.97 -15.72
C THR A 363 11.65 21.04 -14.74
N PRO A 364 10.58 20.24 -14.94
CA PRO A 364 9.69 19.86 -13.84
C PRO A 364 10.45 19.00 -12.79
N PRO A 365 9.94 18.85 -11.55
CA PRO A 365 10.65 18.10 -10.50
C PRO A 365 10.85 16.62 -10.89
N GLY A 366 11.98 16.03 -10.49
CA GLY A 366 12.37 14.66 -10.83
C GLY A 366 11.48 13.57 -10.21
N PRO A 367 11.69 12.29 -10.59
CA PRO A 367 10.85 11.17 -10.13
C PRO A 367 10.95 10.97 -8.61
N ARG A 368 9.86 10.51 -8.00
CA ARG A 368 9.79 10.13 -6.59
C ARG A 368 10.22 8.68 -6.40
N VAL A 369 10.96 8.43 -5.33
CA VAL A 369 11.44 7.09 -4.97
C VAL A 369 10.67 6.59 -3.76
N SER A 370 9.91 5.51 -3.94
CA SER A 370 9.18 4.80 -2.88
C SER A 370 10.05 3.69 -2.29
N ARG A 371 10.04 3.55 -0.96
CA ARG A 371 10.73 2.49 -0.17
C ARG A 371 12.26 2.38 -0.37
N THR A 372 13.05 3.26 0.23
CA THR A 372 14.52 3.09 0.35
C THR A 372 14.87 2.32 1.62
N ALA A 373 15.14 1.01 1.52
CA ALA A 373 15.48 0.17 2.67
C ALA A 373 17.00 0.12 2.95
N THR A 374 17.83 0.08 1.90
CA THR A 374 19.29 0.10 2.00
C THR A 374 19.87 1.26 1.22
N ALA A 375 20.42 2.26 1.90
CA ALA A 375 21.19 3.34 1.28
C ALA A 375 22.67 3.18 1.66
N ALA A 376 23.54 2.89 0.68
CA ALA A 376 24.98 2.84 0.94
C ALA A 376 25.51 4.24 1.29
N THR A 377 26.04 4.38 2.50
CA THR A 377 26.37 5.66 3.14
C THR A 377 27.48 6.51 2.51
N PRO A 378 28.27 6.11 1.48
CA PRO A 378 29.10 7.08 0.76
C PRO A 378 28.49 7.60 -0.55
N ARG A 379 27.22 7.29 -0.91
CA ARG A 379 26.63 7.72 -2.19
C ARG A 379 25.25 8.39 -2.12
N CYS A 380 24.99 9.15 -1.05
CA CYS A 380 23.84 10.07 -1.00
C CYS A 380 24.01 11.48 -1.65
N PRO A 381 24.94 11.80 -2.59
CA PRO A 381 24.89 13.06 -3.33
C PRO A 381 23.84 13.08 -4.46
N THR A 382 23.53 11.92 -5.06
CA THR A 382 22.82 11.87 -6.36
C THR A 382 21.34 12.21 -6.26
N THR A 383 20.62 11.74 -5.22
CA THR A 383 19.20 12.07 -4.99
C THR A 383 18.98 13.55 -4.68
N ARG A 384 19.90 14.17 -3.90
CA ARG A 384 19.90 15.62 -3.66
C ARG A 384 20.23 16.42 -4.93
N SER A 385 21.15 15.94 -5.77
CA SER A 385 21.55 16.63 -7.00
C SER A 385 20.51 16.57 -8.13
N SER A 386 19.61 15.59 -8.12
CA SER A 386 18.58 15.40 -9.14
C SER A 386 17.19 15.95 -8.75
N GLY A 387 17.00 16.38 -7.50
CA GLY A 387 15.73 16.92 -7.00
C GLY A 387 14.64 15.85 -6.79
N GLY A 388 15.01 14.57 -6.64
CA GLY A 388 14.06 13.49 -6.37
C GLY A 388 13.55 13.52 -4.92
N CYS A 389 12.25 13.30 -4.71
CA CYS A 389 11.66 13.17 -3.37
C CYS A 389 11.60 11.68 -2.94
N GLY A 390 11.87 11.38 -1.67
CA GLY A 390 11.75 10.03 -1.11
C GLY A 390 10.52 9.88 -0.20
N SER A 391 9.89 8.69 -0.20
CA SER A 391 8.81 8.31 0.72
C SER A 391 9.17 7.03 1.50
N PRO A 392 10.06 7.08 2.51
CA PRO A 392 10.41 5.90 3.30
C PRO A 392 9.35 5.61 4.39
N PRO A 393 8.96 4.34 4.61
CA PRO A 393 8.10 3.97 5.74
C PRO A 393 8.89 4.05 7.06
N PRO A 394 8.49 4.88 8.04
CA PRO A 394 9.25 5.11 9.27
C PRO A 394 9.31 3.88 10.20
N SER A 395 8.34 2.97 10.11
CA SER A 395 8.32 1.72 10.89
C SER A 395 9.45 0.74 10.55
N ARG A 396 10.16 0.97 9.43
CA ARG A 396 11.26 0.12 8.95
C ARG A 396 12.66 0.73 9.16
N ALA A 397 12.76 1.86 9.86
CA ALA A 397 14.00 2.62 10.04
C ALA A 397 14.77 2.28 11.34
N ARG A 398 14.54 1.10 11.94
CA ARG A 398 15.26 0.64 13.15
C ARG A 398 16.11 -0.57 12.87
#